data_AF-F6Q792-F1
#
_entry.id   AF-F6Q792-F1
#
_cell.length_a   1.000
_cell.length_b   1.000
_cell.length_c   1.000
_cell.angle_alpha   90.00
_cell.angle_beta   90.00
_cell.angle_gamma   90.00
#
_symmetry.space_group_name_H-M   'P 1'
#
loop_
_entity.id
_entity.type
_entity.pdbx_description
1 polymer ?
#
loop_
_entity_poly.entity_id
_entity_poly.type
_entity_poly.pdbx_seq_one_letter_code
_entity_poly.pdbx_strand_id
1 'polypeptide(L)'
;MRFPVTYCAYHHFRSKGWVPRDGIRYGGDLVLYRKGPPYYHASYIVIIVSVDAETLQETVFREAKNRTFSWPTMSGQLRLATSVSKEVMLCHVVVPTKYLKSDSCDVSCLNNFQVKETIVSRWISTKEREKELLDIDCDF
;
A
#
# COMPACT_ATOMS: atom_id res chain seq x y z
N MET A 1 -14.69 12.15 -0.02
CA MET A 1 -13.79 11.50 0.98
C MET A 1 -12.35 11.12 0.56
N ARG A 2 -11.81 11.47 -0.63
CA ARG A 2 -10.44 11.04 -1.03
C ARG A 2 -9.33 11.67 -0.17
N PHE A 3 -9.43 12.98 0.10
CA PHE A 3 -8.40 13.74 0.80
C PHE A 3 -8.05 13.22 2.21
N PRO A 4 -9.01 12.98 3.14
CA PRO A 4 -8.68 12.49 4.49
C PRO A 4 -7.93 11.16 4.47
N VAL A 5 -8.30 10.25 3.57
CA VAL A 5 -7.64 8.94 3.44
C VAL A 5 -6.22 9.09 2.90
N THR A 6 -6.04 9.86 1.84
CA THR A 6 -4.71 10.12 1.28
C THR A 6 -3.81 10.86 2.26
N TYR A 7 -4.36 11.84 3.00
CA TYR A 7 -3.63 12.56 4.02
C TYR A 7 -3.25 11.67 5.21
N CYS A 8 -4.14 10.79 5.67
CA CYS A 8 -3.85 9.82 6.72
C CYS A 8 -2.65 8.94 6.33
N ALA A 9 -2.66 8.37 5.12
CA ALA A 9 -1.54 7.59 4.60
C ALA A 9 -0.25 8.43 4.50
N TYR A 10 -0.34 9.65 3.95
CA TYR A 10 0.80 10.57 3.86
C TYR A 10 1.41 10.86 5.23
N HIS A 11 0.57 11.24 6.20
CA HIS A 11 0.98 11.57 7.57
C HIS A 11 1.62 10.36 8.26
N HIS A 12 1.04 9.17 8.08
CA HIS A 12 1.58 7.91 8.61
C HIS A 12 2.99 7.60 8.08
N PHE A 13 3.23 7.79 6.77
CA PHE A 13 4.58 7.58 6.23
C PHE A 13 5.56 8.69 6.65
N ARG A 14 5.08 9.94 6.75
CA ARG A 14 5.91 11.05 7.27
C ARG A 14 6.33 10.82 8.72
N SER A 15 5.43 10.35 9.58
CA SER A 15 5.76 10.06 10.99
C SER A 15 6.76 8.92 11.14
N LYS A 16 6.77 7.97 10.21
CA LYS A 16 7.79 6.91 10.08
C LYS A 16 9.12 7.39 9.48
N GLY A 17 9.26 8.67 9.14
CA GLY A 17 10.50 9.25 8.61
C GLY A 17 10.67 9.10 7.10
N TRP A 18 9.66 8.61 6.37
CA TRP A 18 9.71 8.61 4.91
C TRP A 18 9.49 10.03 4.35
N VAL A 19 9.89 10.23 3.11
CA VAL A 19 9.58 11.39 2.29
C VAL A 19 8.63 10.93 1.18
N PRO A 20 7.30 10.99 1.40
CA PRO A 20 6.31 10.67 0.38
C PRO A 20 6.27 11.75 -0.69
N ARG A 21 6.12 11.33 -1.94
CA ARG A 21 5.89 12.18 -3.10
C ARG A 21 4.77 11.59 -3.95
N ASP A 22 4.29 12.37 -4.91
CA ASP A 22 3.28 11.92 -5.86
C ASP A 22 3.73 10.66 -6.63
N GLY A 23 2.87 9.64 -6.65
CA GLY A 23 3.14 8.32 -7.22
C GLY A 23 2.67 8.11 -8.65
N ILE A 24 2.01 9.11 -9.27
CA ILE A 24 1.32 8.93 -10.56
C ILE A 24 2.22 8.40 -11.68
N ARG A 25 3.49 8.82 -11.70
CA ARG A 25 4.50 8.39 -12.70
C ARG A 25 4.83 6.90 -12.62
N TYR A 26 4.54 6.28 -11.49
CA TYR A 26 4.81 4.87 -11.22
C TYR A 26 3.52 4.05 -11.03
N GLY A 27 2.36 4.64 -11.37
CA GLY A 27 1.06 3.98 -11.24
C GLY A 27 0.55 3.83 -9.80
N GLY A 28 1.20 4.44 -8.81
CA GLY A 28 0.78 4.47 -7.40
C GLY A 28 0.10 5.78 -7.00
N ASP A 29 -0.34 5.86 -5.75
CA ASP A 29 -0.83 7.11 -5.14
C ASP A 29 0.33 7.92 -4.55
N LEU A 30 1.29 7.24 -3.92
CA LEU A 30 2.51 7.85 -3.40
C LEU A 30 3.73 7.04 -3.79
N VAL A 31 4.90 7.66 -3.72
CA VAL A 31 6.18 6.97 -3.68
C VAL A 31 6.99 7.40 -2.46
N LEU A 32 7.70 6.45 -1.84
CA LEU A 32 8.41 6.69 -0.60
C LEU A 32 9.92 6.75 -0.84
N TYR A 33 10.52 7.86 -0.41
CA TYR A 33 11.96 8.07 -0.38
C TYR A 33 12.48 8.06 1.04
N ARG A 34 13.71 7.56 1.25
CA ARG A 34 14.35 7.60 2.57
C ARG A 34 14.80 9.02 2.99
N LYS A 35 15.48 9.76 2.09
CA LYS A 35 15.87 11.18 2.33
C LYS A 35 15.44 12.15 1.23
N GLY A 36 14.96 11.65 0.08
CA GLY A 36 14.44 12.45 -1.03
C GLY A 36 15.19 12.21 -2.35
N PRO A 37 14.67 12.74 -3.49
CA PRO A 37 15.18 12.45 -4.83
C PRO A 37 16.66 12.77 -5.09
N PRO A 38 17.25 13.85 -4.54
CA PRO A 38 18.68 14.12 -4.74
C PRO A 38 19.61 13.09 -4.09
N TYR A 39 19.12 12.33 -3.11
CA TYR A 39 19.94 11.48 -2.25
C TYR A 39 19.71 9.98 -2.51
N TYR A 40 18.45 9.59 -2.73
CA TYR A 40 18.06 8.20 -2.91
C TYR A 40 16.97 8.08 -3.97
N HIS A 41 16.90 6.94 -4.65
CA HIS A 41 15.72 6.55 -5.40
C HIS A 41 14.55 6.22 -4.44
N ALA A 42 13.32 6.34 -4.93
CA ALA A 42 12.17 5.86 -4.18
C ALA A 42 12.24 4.32 -4.06
N SER A 43 11.95 3.82 -2.87
CA SER A 43 11.97 2.38 -2.55
C SER A 43 10.61 1.73 -2.83
N TYR A 44 9.53 2.41 -2.44
CA TYR A 44 8.17 1.89 -2.51
C TYR A 44 7.28 2.72 -3.43
N ILE A 45 6.41 2.03 -4.16
CA ILE A 45 5.20 2.56 -4.78
C ILE A 45 4.05 2.19 -3.87
N VAL A 46 3.36 3.19 -3.32
CA VAL A 46 2.24 2.99 -2.40
C VAL A 46 0.93 3.07 -3.16
N ILE A 47 0.07 2.08 -2.94
CA ILE A 47 -1.32 2.09 -3.37
C ILE A 47 -2.18 2.19 -2.12
N ILE A 48 -3.02 3.21 -2.06
CA ILE A 48 -3.87 3.49 -0.89
C ILE A 48 -5.22 2.81 -1.10
N VAL A 49 -5.61 1.99 -0.13
CA VAL A 49 -6.86 1.24 -0.12
C VAL A 49 -7.67 1.70 1.07
N SER A 50 -8.83 2.31 0.85
CA SER A 50 -9.76 2.59 1.95
C SER A 50 -10.55 1.33 2.30
N VAL A 51 -10.62 1.03 3.59
CA VAL A 51 -11.35 -0.12 4.14
C VAL A 51 -12.38 0.41 5.12
N ASP A 52 -13.62 -0.04 5.02
CA ASP A 52 -14.64 0.30 5.99
C ASP A 52 -14.40 -0.46 7.31
N ALA A 53 -14.44 0.26 8.44
CA ALA A 53 -14.13 -0.31 9.76
C ALA A 53 -15.12 -1.37 10.23
N GLU A 54 -16.41 -1.25 9.87
CA GLU A 54 -17.45 -2.19 10.31
C GLU A 54 -17.54 -3.40 9.38
N THR A 55 -17.57 -3.18 8.06
CA THR A 55 -17.73 -4.27 7.09
C THR A 55 -16.42 -4.95 6.72
N LEU A 56 -15.28 -4.31 7.01
CA LEU A 56 -13.94 -4.72 6.57
C LEU A 56 -13.81 -4.90 5.05
N GLN A 57 -14.71 -4.28 4.29
CA GLN A 57 -14.69 -4.31 2.84
C GLN A 57 -13.89 -3.14 2.29
N GLU A 58 -13.19 -3.39 1.18
CA GLU A 58 -12.54 -2.34 0.41
C GLU A 58 -13.62 -1.40 -0.15
N THR A 59 -13.48 -0.13 0.18
CA THR A 59 -14.36 0.92 -0.34
C THR A 59 -13.63 1.61 -1.46
N VAL A 60 -14.20 1.55 -2.66
CA VAL A 60 -13.61 2.24 -3.81
C VAL A 60 -14.11 3.68 -3.79
N PHE A 61 -13.20 4.65 -3.82
CA PHE A 61 -13.59 6.05 -3.98
C PHE A 61 -14.46 6.21 -5.25
N ARG A 62 -15.49 7.05 -5.22
CA ARG A 62 -16.36 7.29 -6.39
C ARG A 62 -15.58 7.61 -7.67
N GLU A 63 -14.45 8.31 -7.55
CA GLU A 63 -13.53 8.68 -8.64
C GLU A 63 -12.52 7.57 -8.98
N ALA A 64 -12.29 6.62 -8.07
CA ALA A 64 -11.35 5.51 -8.22
C ALA A 64 -12.05 4.20 -8.63
N LYS A 65 -13.33 4.23 -9.02
CA LYS A 65 -14.11 3.04 -9.45
C LYS A 65 -13.40 2.18 -10.51
N ASN A 66 -12.44 2.75 -11.22
CA ASN A 66 -11.65 2.06 -12.24
C ASN A 66 -10.44 1.28 -11.68
N ARG A 67 -10.06 1.45 -10.42
CA ARG A 67 -9.09 0.59 -9.72
C ARG A 67 -9.84 -0.52 -9.00
N THR A 68 -10.30 -1.52 -9.74
CA THR A 68 -10.65 -2.80 -9.14
C THR A 68 -9.36 -3.58 -8.86
N PHE A 69 -9.17 -4.06 -7.63
CA PHE A 69 -8.04 -4.90 -7.25
C PHE A 69 -8.23 -6.33 -7.79
N SER A 70 -8.14 -6.47 -9.10
CA SER A 70 -8.11 -7.76 -9.76
C SER A 70 -6.68 -8.31 -9.82
N TRP A 71 -6.54 -9.63 -9.88
CA TRP A 71 -5.24 -10.27 -10.04
C TRP A 71 -4.46 -9.78 -11.28
N PRO A 72 -5.07 -9.58 -12.46
CA PRO A 72 -4.39 -8.98 -13.61
C PRO A 72 -3.88 -7.56 -13.33
N THR A 73 -4.68 -6.71 -12.69
CA THR A 73 -4.29 -5.34 -12.35
C THR A 73 -3.08 -5.34 -11.41
N MET A 74 -3.14 -6.17 -10.35
CA MET A 74 -2.02 -6.32 -9.41
C MET A 74 -0.76 -6.84 -10.11
N SER A 75 -0.91 -7.86 -10.96
CA SER A 75 0.22 -8.45 -11.70
C SER A 75 0.87 -7.45 -12.65
N GLY A 76 0.07 -6.63 -13.34
CA GLY A 76 0.55 -5.54 -14.18
C GLY A 76 1.31 -4.50 -13.36
N GLN A 77 0.80 -4.14 -12.18
CA GLN A 77 1.43 -3.19 -11.29
C GLN A 77 2.77 -3.69 -10.74
N LEU A 78 2.85 -4.96 -10.32
CA LEU A 78 4.11 -5.60 -9.89
C LEU A 78 5.14 -5.63 -11.02
N ARG A 79 4.71 -5.88 -12.27
CA ARG A 79 5.59 -5.85 -13.44
C ARG A 79 6.17 -4.45 -13.67
N LEU A 80 5.34 -3.41 -13.58
CA LEU A 80 5.78 -2.01 -13.72
C LEU A 80 6.70 -1.59 -12.58
N ALA A 81 6.41 -1.98 -11.35
CA ALA A 81 7.26 -1.69 -10.20
C ALA A 81 8.65 -2.33 -10.34
N THR A 82 8.67 -3.59 -10.76
CA THR A 82 9.91 -4.35 -10.98
C THR A 82 10.78 -3.72 -12.07
N SER A 83 10.19 -3.21 -13.16
CA SER A 83 10.96 -2.59 -14.25
C SER A 83 11.67 -1.30 -13.85
N VAL A 84 11.19 -0.62 -12.80
CA VAL A 84 11.82 0.58 -12.23
C VAL A 84 12.47 0.33 -10.86
N SER A 85 12.73 -0.95 -10.54
CA SER A 85 13.36 -1.42 -9.30
C SER A 85 12.71 -0.85 -8.03
N LYS A 86 11.37 -0.92 -7.96
CA LYS A 86 10.57 -0.52 -6.79
C LYS A 86 9.72 -1.68 -6.31
N GLU A 87 9.39 -1.66 -5.04
CA GLU A 87 8.46 -2.59 -4.44
C GLU A 87 7.06 -1.95 -4.33
N VAL A 88 6.01 -2.77 -4.43
CA VAL A 88 4.63 -2.31 -4.27
C VAL A 88 4.22 -2.49 -2.82
N MET A 89 3.66 -1.44 -2.22
CA MET A 89 3.12 -1.45 -0.87
C MET A 89 1.65 -1.06 -0.90
N LEU A 90 0.80 -1.95 -0.39
CA LEU A 90 -0.60 -1.62 -0.09
C LEU A 90 -0.66 -0.91 1.26
N CYS A 91 -1.33 0.23 1.27
CA CYS A 91 -1.62 1.02 2.46
C CYS A 91 -3.12 0.98 2.71
N HIS A 92 -3.56 0.04 3.54
CA HIS A 92 -4.95 -0.09 3.96
C HIS A 92 -5.25 0.96 5.03
N VAL A 93 -6.14 1.89 4.72
CA VAL A 93 -6.61 2.90 5.65
C VAL A 93 -8.00 2.51 6.10
N VAL A 94 -8.12 2.11 7.35
CA VAL A 94 -9.38 1.74 7.98
C VAL A 94 -10.11 3.01 8.38
N VAL A 95 -11.30 3.19 7.81
CA VAL A 95 -12.13 4.38 7.92
C VAL A 95 -13.43 4.02 8.65
N PRO A 96 -13.77 4.72 9.75
CA PRO A 96 -15.05 4.50 10.42
C PRO A 96 -16.25 4.81 9.51
N THR A 97 -17.27 3.95 9.50
CA THR A 97 -18.47 4.04 8.63
C THR A 97 -19.17 5.39 8.70
N LYS A 98 -19.16 6.02 9.89
CA LYS A 98 -19.71 7.37 10.11
C LYS A 98 -19.19 8.40 9.10
N TYR A 99 -17.91 8.32 8.77
CA TYR A 99 -17.25 9.27 7.90
C TYR A 99 -17.37 8.88 6.42
N LEU A 100 -17.64 7.61 6.11
CA LEU A 100 -17.83 7.14 4.73
C LEU A 100 -19.06 7.75 4.07
N LYS A 101 -20.12 8.01 4.85
CA LYS A 101 -21.40 8.54 4.38
C LYS A 101 -21.49 10.07 4.41
N SER A 102 -20.68 10.74 5.23
CA SER A 102 -20.64 12.20 5.35
C SER A 102 -19.37 12.76 4.70
N ASP A 103 -19.50 13.60 3.67
CA ASP A 103 -18.34 14.22 3.03
C ASP A 103 -17.68 15.32 3.88
N SER A 104 -18.34 15.78 4.94
CA SER A 104 -17.76 16.71 5.92
C SER A 104 -17.02 15.93 7.02
N CYS A 105 -15.69 16.01 7.01
CA CYS A 105 -14.83 15.48 8.07
C CYS A 105 -14.06 16.64 8.71
N ASP A 106 -14.18 16.78 10.03
CA ASP A 106 -13.31 17.67 10.81
C ASP A 106 -11.94 17.02 11.05
N VAL A 107 -10.91 17.82 11.36
CA VAL A 107 -9.52 17.35 11.57
C VAL A 107 -9.44 16.28 12.65
N SER A 108 -10.30 16.34 13.67
CA SER A 108 -10.40 15.32 14.72
C SER A 108 -10.78 13.93 14.20
N CYS A 109 -11.30 13.80 12.96
CA CYS A 109 -11.62 12.51 12.38
C CYS A 109 -10.37 11.62 12.26
N LEU A 110 -9.19 12.20 12.01
CA LEU A 110 -7.95 11.48 11.74
C LEU A 110 -7.50 10.59 12.90
N ASN A 111 -7.85 10.93 14.14
CA ASN A 111 -7.53 10.13 15.33
C ASN A 111 -8.22 8.76 15.33
N ASN A 112 -9.32 8.62 14.58
CA ASN A 112 -10.08 7.38 14.49
C ASN A 112 -9.67 6.51 13.28
N PHE A 113 -8.70 6.95 12.49
CA PHE A 113 -8.25 6.22 11.32
C PHE A 113 -7.11 5.30 11.74
N GLN A 114 -7.08 4.10 11.18
CA GLN A 114 -5.98 3.16 11.38
C GLN A 114 -5.34 2.82 10.04
N VAL A 115 -4.03 2.60 10.04
CA VAL A 115 -3.28 2.31 8.81
C VAL A 115 -2.55 0.99 8.96
N LYS A 116 -2.73 0.10 7.98
CA LYS A 116 -2.02 -1.18 7.86
C LYS A 116 -1.27 -1.25 6.55
N GLU A 117 0.02 -1.53 6.62
CA GLU A 117 0.91 -1.70 5.48
C GLU A 117 1.00 -3.17 5.09
N THR A 118 1.08 -3.46 3.80
CA THR A 118 1.34 -4.81 3.29
C THR A 118 2.20 -4.70 2.05
N ILE A 119 3.40 -5.27 2.09
CA ILE A 119 4.27 -5.34 0.92
C ILE A 119 3.79 -6.47 0.04
N VAL A 120 3.65 -6.19 -1.26
CA VAL A 120 3.26 -7.19 -2.25
C VAL A 120 4.46 -7.44 -3.15
N SER A 121 4.91 -8.69 -3.15
CA SER A 121 5.99 -9.17 -4.00
C SER A 121 5.47 -10.24 -4.95
N ARG A 122 6.24 -10.48 -6.00
CA ARG A 122 6.02 -11.63 -6.88
C ARG A 122 6.48 -12.89 -6.15
N TRP A 123 5.62 -13.90 -6.11
CA TRP A 123 5.99 -15.24 -5.65
C TRP A 123 7.05 -15.86 -6.58
N ILE A 124 8.15 -16.31 -6.00
CA ILE A 124 9.25 -16.97 -6.73
C ILE A 124 9.44 -18.38 -6.14
N SER A 125 9.15 -19.41 -6.93
CA SER A 125 9.21 -20.81 -6.48
C SER A 125 10.53 -21.19 -5.81
N THR A 126 11.66 -20.77 -6.38
CA THR A 126 13.00 -21.08 -5.84
C THR A 126 13.26 -20.46 -4.47
N LYS A 127 12.56 -19.36 -4.11
CA LYS A 127 12.77 -18.65 -2.85
C LYS A 127 11.71 -18.98 -1.79
N GLU A 128 10.49 -19.26 -2.24
CA GLU A 128 9.30 -19.29 -1.38
C GLU A 128 8.62 -20.66 -1.32
N ARG A 129 9.14 -21.67 -2.04
CA ARG A 129 8.73 -23.06 -1.81
C ARG A 129 9.09 -23.43 -0.37
N GLU A 130 8.19 -24.13 0.30
CA GLU A 130 8.47 -24.72 1.62
C GLU A 130 9.81 -25.44 1.54
N LYS A 131 10.75 -25.05 2.41
CA LYS A 131 12.01 -25.79 2.53
C LYS A 131 11.63 -27.16 3.05
N GLU A 132 11.68 -28.17 2.19
CA GLU A 132 11.67 -29.56 2.64
C GLU A 132 12.75 -29.68 3.73
N LEU A 133 12.39 -30.28 4.86
CA LEU A 133 13.27 -30.59 5.99
C LEU A 133 14.34 -31.61 5.54
N LEU A 134 15.27 -31.17 4.70
CA LEU A 134 16.35 -31.99 4.13
C LEU A 134 17.64 -31.90 4.97
N ASP A 135 17.50 -31.93 6.29
CA ASP A 135 18.61 -32.09 7.24
C ASP A 135 18.24 -33.13 8.33
N ILE A 136 17.67 -34.28 7.94
CA ILE A 136 17.80 -35.49 8.74
C ILE A 136 18.98 -36.24 8.13
N ASP A 137 20.13 -36.07 8.75
CA ASP A 137 21.39 -36.71 8.41
C ASP A 137 21.20 -38.23 8.19
N CYS A 138 21.30 -38.65 6.94
CA CYS A 138 21.58 -40.05 6.59
C CYS A 138 23.10 -40.26 6.64
N ASP A 139 23.66 -40.28 7.85
CA ASP A 139 24.98 -40.87 8.07
C ASP A 139 24.77 -42.36 8.41
N PHE A 140 25.14 -43.23 7.48
CA PHE A 140 25.40 -44.66 7.70
C PHE A 140 26.89 -44.89 7.96
#